data_AF-A0A3B9K932-F1
#
_entry.id   AF-A0A3B9K932-F1
#
_cell.length_a   1.000
_cell.length_b   1.000
_cell.length_c   1.000
_cell.angle_alpha   90.00
_cell.angle_beta   90.00
_cell.angle_gamma   90.00
#
_symmetry.space_group_name_H-M   'P 1'
#
loop_
_entity.id
_entity.type
_entity.pdbx_description
1 polymer ?
#
loop_
_entity_poly.entity_id
_entity_poly.type
_entity_poly.pdbx_seq_one_letter_code
_entity_poly.pdbx_strand_id
1 'polypeptide(L)'
;MKYADNRHSIDFVFVLLVFAAFMMTATLLVSLGTGEYKNITASMQQNDTVRLPSAYLTQKVRQCRTEDAVHVTELEGTPALTLRQEIAGKNYVTWLYTRKGTLRELLVPEGNQDFEPATGTPILPLTDLSFEELRPGVILVQLTPEDGLRESFIVTTSPQ
;
A
#
# COMPACT_ATOMS: atom_id res chain seq x y z
N MET A 1 -26.92 -63.41 20.46
CA MET A 1 -27.37 -62.05 20.81
C MET A 1 -26.18 -61.27 21.36
N LYS A 2 -25.63 -60.34 20.56
CA LYS A 2 -24.87 -59.13 20.96
C LYS A 2 -24.27 -58.51 19.69
N TYR A 3 -25.01 -57.58 19.09
CA TYR A 3 -24.43 -56.64 18.13
C TYR A 3 -23.72 -55.58 18.96
N ALA A 4 -22.39 -55.59 18.95
CA ALA A 4 -21.59 -54.58 19.63
C ALA A 4 -21.75 -53.25 18.90
N ASP A 5 -22.14 -52.25 19.66
CA ASP A 5 -22.48 -50.90 19.20
C ASP A 5 -21.23 -50.15 18.70
N ASN A 6 -20.91 -50.33 17.42
CA ASN A 6 -19.80 -49.67 16.72
C ASN A 6 -20.13 -48.23 16.29
N ARG A 7 -21.29 -47.69 16.66
CA ARG A 7 -21.80 -46.40 16.17
C ARG A 7 -21.14 -45.22 16.90
N HIS A 8 -20.85 -45.38 18.19
CA HIS A 8 -20.35 -44.31 19.05
C HIS A 8 -18.88 -43.91 18.77
N SER A 9 -18.06 -44.84 18.27
CA SER A 9 -16.66 -44.56 17.92
C SER A 9 -16.54 -43.80 16.59
N ILE A 10 -17.43 -44.06 15.63
CA ILE A 10 -17.42 -43.37 14.33
C ILE A 10 -17.87 -41.91 14.51
N ASP A 11 -18.89 -41.66 15.33
CA ASP A 11 -19.37 -40.30 15.61
C ASP A 11 -18.31 -39.44 16.31
N PHE A 12 -17.55 -40.02 17.25
CA PHE A 12 -16.44 -39.32 17.91
C PHE A 12 -15.28 -39.02 16.96
N VAL A 13 -14.90 -39.99 16.12
CA VAL A 13 -13.87 -39.81 15.09
C VAL A 13 -14.30 -38.77 14.05
N PHE A 14 -15.58 -38.72 13.70
CA PHE A 14 -16.13 -37.72 12.79
C PHE A 14 -16.03 -36.31 13.36
N VAL A 15 -16.45 -36.10 14.61
CA VAL A 15 -16.33 -34.80 15.29
C VAL A 15 -14.86 -34.39 15.42
N LEU A 16 -13.97 -35.34 15.70
CA LEU A 16 -12.53 -35.09 15.79
C LEU A 16 -11.93 -34.64 14.44
N LEU A 17 -12.36 -35.25 13.33
CA LEU A 17 -11.94 -34.86 11.98
C LEU A 17 -12.42 -33.46 11.61
N VAL A 18 -13.69 -33.13 11.91
CA VAL A 18 -14.24 -31.79 11.66
C VAL A 18 -13.53 -30.73 12.50
N PHE A 19 -13.23 -31.04 13.76
CA PHE A 19 -12.46 -30.16 14.64
C PHE A 19 -11.03 -29.93 14.14
N ALA A 20 -10.35 -30.98 13.69
CA ALA A 20 -9.01 -30.86 13.12
C ALA A 20 -9.03 -30.02 11.82
N ALA A 21 -10.00 -30.24 10.94
CA ALA A 21 -10.18 -29.45 9.72
C ALA A 21 -10.44 -27.97 10.06
N PHE A 22 -11.25 -27.68 11.07
CA PHE A 22 -11.50 -26.32 11.55
C PHE A 22 -10.25 -25.65 12.14
N MET A 23 -9.45 -26.38 12.93
CA MET A 23 -8.19 -25.86 13.47
C MET A 23 -7.19 -25.53 12.36
N MET A 24 -7.13 -26.36 11.31
CA MET A 24 -6.28 -26.08 10.15
C MET A 24 -6.72 -24.80 9.42
N THR A 25 -8.02 -24.63 9.17
CA THR A 25 -8.53 -23.42 8.50
C THR A 25 -8.42 -22.17 9.37
N ALA A 26 -8.69 -22.26 10.68
CA ALA A 26 -8.52 -21.16 11.62
C ALA A 26 -7.05 -20.74 11.73
N THR A 27 -6.11 -21.69 11.80
CA THR A 27 -4.67 -21.40 11.82
C THR A 27 -4.21 -20.75 10.51
N LEU A 28 -4.77 -21.18 9.36
CA LEU A 28 -4.51 -20.57 8.05
C LEU A 28 -5.05 -19.12 8.01
N LEU A 29 -6.26 -18.88 8.51
CA LEU A 29 -6.86 -17.54 8.59
C LEU A 29 -6.07 -16.62 9.53
N VAL A 30 -5.63 -17.12 10.68
CA VAL A 30 -4.78 -16.35 11.61
C VAL A 30 -3.43 -16.05 10.97
N SER A 31 -2.83 -17.02 10.25
CA SER A 31 -1.57 -16.82 9.53
C SER A 31 -1.71 -15.80 8.38
N LEU A 32 -2.86 -15.76 7.71
CA LEU A 32 -3.19 -14.70 6.74
C LEU A 32 -3.41 -13.34 7.41
N GLY A 33 -3.84 -13.32 8.68
CA GLY A 33 -4.05 -12.11 9.48
C GLY A 33 -2.78 -11.58 10.17
N THR A 34 -1.74 -12.40 10.31
CA THR A 34 -0.47 -12.05 11.00
C THR A 34 0.76 -12.11 10.09
N GLY A 35 0.62 -12.61 8.86
CA GLY A 35 1.63 -12.55 7.81
C GLY A 35 1.57 -11.20 7.08
N GLU A 36 2.72 -10.58 6.92
CA GLU A 36 2.90 -9.47 5.98
C GLU A 36 2.20 -9.78 4.64
N TYR A 37 1.57 -8.79 4.02
CA TYR A 37 0.87 -8.86 2.72
C TYR A 37 1.74 -9.32 1.52
N LYS A 38 2.92 -9.89 1.78
CA LYS A 38 3.82 -10.45 0.79
C LYS A 38 3.77 -11.97 0.92
N ASN A 39 3.36 -12.62 -0.17
CA ASN A 39 3.78 -13.97 -0.56
C ASN A 39 2.77 -15.13 -0.47
N ILE A 40 1.61 -15.00 -1.13
CA ILE A 40 0.93 -16.16 -1.75
C ILE A 40 0.50 -15.79 -3.17
N THR A 41 1.46 -15.59 -4.09
CA THR A 41 1.22 -15.72 -5.55
C THR A 41 2.55 -15.75 -6.30
N ALA A 42 3.31 -16.83 -6.11
CA ALA A 42 4.25 -17.29 -7.11
C ALA A 42 3.55 -18.33 -7.99
N SER A 43 2.58 -17.90 -8.80
CA SER A 43 2.12 -18.60 -10.02
C SER A 43 0.97 -17.84 -10.69
N MET A 44 1.07 -17.77 -12.02
CA MET A 44 0.09 -17.28 -13.00
C MET A 44 0.07 -15.78 -13.30
N GLN A 45 0.76 -15.47 -14.40
CA GLN A 45 0.59 -14.29 -15.24
C GLN A 45 -0.89 -13.87 -15.39
N GLN A 46 -1.13 -12.55 -15.45
CA GLN A 46 -2.40 -11.81 -15.57
C GLN A 46 -3.08 -11.38 -14.25
N ASN A 47 -2.58 -10.30 -13.62
CA ASN A 47 -3.36 -9.19 -13.00
C ASN A 47 -2.52 -8.30 -12.06
N ASP A 48 -1.34 -7.86 -12.49
CA ASP A 48 -0.45 -6.99 -11.72
C ASP A 48 -0.80 -5.49 -11.82
N THR A 49 -2.09 -5.14 -11.72
CA THR A 49 -2.54 -3.73 -11.66
C THR A 49 -2.06 -3.02 -10.37
N VAL A 50 -1.49 -3.77 -9.42
CA VAL A 50 -0.93 -3.28 -8.15
C VAL A 50 0.59 -3.05 -8.21
N ARG A 51 1.29 -3.41 -9.30
CA ARG A 51 2.75 -3.65 -9.28
C ARG A 51 3.67 -2.61 -9.94
N LEU A 52 3.17 -1.43 -10.27
CA LEU A 52 3.99 -0.32 -10.77
C LEU A 52 3.88 0.88 -9.82
N PRO A 53 4.93 1.20 -9.04
CA PRO A 53 4.95 2.41 -8.19
C PRO A 53 4.64 3.67 -8.98
N SER A 54 5.05 3.69 -10.26
CA SER A 54 4.72 4.73 -11.23
C SER A 54 3.22 4.88 -11.49
N ALA A 55 2.45 3.79 -11.61
CA ALA A 55 1.01 3.85 -11.79
C ALA A 55 0.30 4.43 -10.56
N TYR A 56 0.70 4.00 -9.36
CA TYR A 56 0.16 4.52 -8.11
C TYR A 56 0.41 6.04 -7.96
N LEU A 57 1.66 6.48 -8.14
CA LEU A 57 2.02 7.90 -8.03
C LEU A 57 1.35 8.75 -9.11
N THR A 58 1.32 8.26 -10.35
CA THR A 58 0.60 8.92 -11.46
C THR A 58 -0.88 9.07 -11.13
N GLN A 59 -1.52 8.03 -10.60
CA GLN A 59 -2.93 8.09 -10.24
C GLN A 59 -3.17 9.05 -9.07
N LYS A 60 -2.34 9.02 -8.03
CA LYS A 60 -2.44 9.92 -6.88
C LYS A 60 -2.36 11.38 -7.28
N VAL A 61 -1.43 11.73 -8.16
CA VAL A 61 -1.33 13.10 -8.66
C VAL A 61 -2.51 13.44 -9.56
N ARG A 62 -2.95 12.53 -10.45
CA ARG A 62 -4.15 12.75 -11.28
C ARG A 62 -5.44 12.95 -10.48
N GLN A 63 -5.52 12.44 -9.26
CA GLN A 63 -6.67 12.66 -8.38
C GLN A 63 -6.74 14.11 -7.86
N CYS A 64 -5.63 14.85 -7.93
CA CYS A 64 -5.61 16.27 -7.58
C CYS A 64 -6.22 17.08 -8.72
N ARG A 65 -7.33 17.75 -8.42
CA ARG A 65 -8.08 18.54 -9.41
C ARG A 65 -7.84 20.05 -9.31
N THR A 66 -7.18 20.49 -8.25
CA THR A 66 -6.93 21.91 -7.99
C THR A 66 -5.68 22.35 -8.73
N GLU A 67 -5.70 23.55 -9.30
CA GLU A 67 -4.47 24.19 -9.81
C GLU A 67 -3.46 24.33 -8.67
N ASP A 68 -2.18 24.16 -9.00
CA ASP A 68 -1.09 24.26 -8.01
C ASP A 68 -1.23 23.29 -6.83
N ALA A 69 -1.86 22.14 -7.05
CA ALA A 69 -2.09 21.15 -5.99
C ALA A 69 -0.86 20.30 -5.63
N VAL A 70 0.22 20.35 -6.41
CA VAL A 70 1.33 19.41 -6.26
C VAL A 70 2.63 20.15 -6.14
N HIS A 71 3.38 19.88 -5.08
CA HIS A 71 4.68 20.51 -4.84
C HIS A 71 5.73 19.49 -4.44
N VAL A 72 6.94 19.69 -4.97
CA VAL A 72 8.13 19.01 -4.49
C VAL A 72 8.65 19.76 -3.27
N THR A 73 8.93 19.04 -2.20
CA THR A 73 9.41 19.60 -0.93
C THR A 73 10.34 18.60 -0.23
N GLU A 74 10.74 18.92 0.99
CA GLU A 74 11.48 18.03 1.86
C GLU A 74 10.73 17.83 3.18
N LEU A 75 10.75 16.60 3.69
CA LEU A 75 10.27 16.24 5.01
C LEU A 75 11.46 15.69 5.81
N GLU A 76 11.89 16.42 6.84
CA GLU A 76 13.05 16.05 7.67
C GLU A 76 14.32 15.75 6.84
N GLY A 77 14.56 16.50 5.77
CA GLY A 77 15.71 16.31 4.86
C GLY A 77 15.56 15.14 3.89
N THR A 78 14.37 14.53 3.80
CA THR A 78 14.04 13.49 2.81
C THR A 78 13.16 14.10 1.71
N PRO A 79 13.43 13.82 0.42
CA PRO A 79 12.56 14.26 -0.68
C PRO A 79 11.11 13.82 -0.47
N ALA A 80 10.19 14.75 -0.63
CA ALA A 80 8.76 14.53 -0.46
C ALA A 80 7.96 15.23 -1.56
N LEU A 81 6.80 14.66 -1.87
CA LEU A 81 5.81 15.24 -2.76
C LEU A 81 4.54 15.51 -1.95
N THR A 82 4.05 16.74 -1.99
CA THR A 82 2.78 17.11 -1.35
C THR A 82 1.68 17.24 -2.37
N LEU A 83 0.50 16.73 -2.03
CA LEU A 83 -0.70 16.73 -2.86
C LEU A 83 -1.84 17.38 -2.08
N ARG A 84 -2.23 18.59 -2.47
CA ARG A 84 -3.35 19.33 -1.91
C ARG A 84 -4.66 18.84 -2.52
N GLN A 85 -5.63 18.57 -1.65
CA GLN A 85 -6.97 18.17 -2.06
C GLN A 85 -8.03 18.77 -1.15
N GLU A 86 -9.19 19.10 -1.71
CA GLU A 86 -10.36 19.50 -0.95
C GLU A 86 -11.28 18.29 -0.75
N ILE A 87 -11.56 17.96 0.51
CA ILE A 87 -12.45 16.87 0.91
C ILE A 87 -13.55 17.47 1.78
N ALA A 88 -14.80 17.42 1.29
CA ALA A 88 -15.99 17.91 2.00
C ALA A 88 -15.86 19.37 2.50
N GLY A 89 -15.34 20.28 1.66
CA GLY A 89 -15.19 21.70 2.00
C GLY A 89 -13.99 22.03 2.91
N LYS A 90 -13.10 21.06 3.16
CA LYS A 90 -11.87 21.24 3.95
C LYS A 90 -10.66 20.84 3.12
N ASN A 91 -9.60 21.61 3.25
CA ASN A 91 -8.34 21.31 2.58
C ASN A 91 -7.49 20.36 3.39
N TYR A 92 -6.90 19.40 2.68
CA TYR A 92 -5.96 18.44 3.19
C TYR A 92 -4.73 18.42 2.29
N VAL A 93 -3.59 18.04 2.89
CA VAL A 93 -2.34 17.79 2.19
C VAL A 93 -1.96 16.34 2.41
N THR A 94 -1.70 15.64 1.32
CA THR A 94 -1.16 14.28 1.35
C THR A 94 0.33 14.36 1.11
N TRP A 95 1.10 13.81 2.04
CA TRP A 95 2.55 13.70 1.95
C TRP A 95 2.92 12.34 1.39
N LEU A 96 3.77 12.33 0.37
CA LEU A 96 4.41 11.15 -0.20
C LEU A 96 5.90 11.27 0.04
N TYR A 97 6.49 10.35 0.79
CA TYR A 97 7.89 10.43 1.20
C TYR A 97 8.45 9.02 1.42
N THR A 98 9.77 8.89 1.44
CA THR A 98 10.42 7.63 1.82
C THR A 98 10.79 7.64 3.29
N ARG A 99 10.63 6.49 3.95
CA ARG A 99 11.20 6.28 5.28
C ARG A 99 11.54 4.82 5.47
N LYS A 100 12.79 4.54 5.87
CA LYS A 100 13.33 3.18 6.05
C LYS A 100 13.12 2.28 4.81
N GLY A 101 13.36 2.83 3.61
CA GLY A 101 13.23 2.07 2.36
C GLY A 101 11.79 1.76 1.95
N THR A 102 10.81 2.53 2.43
CA THR A 102 9.39 2.36 2.05
C THR A 102 8.79 3.71 1.67
N LEU A 103 8.10 3.77 0.54
CA LEU A 103 7.21 4.87 0.19
C LEU A 103 6.04 4.88 1.16
N ARG A 104 5.79 6.02 1.78
CA ARG A 104 4.68 6.20 2.72
C ARG A 104 3.78 7.35 2.27
N GLU A 105 2.51 7.24 2.62
CA GLU A 105 1.49 8.24 2.40
C GLU A 105 0.94 8.72 3.74
N LEU A 106 0.84 10.04 3.94
CA LEU A 106 0.20 10.61 5.13
C LEU A 106 -0.72 11.78 4.76
N LEU A 107 -2.00 11.65 5.07
CA LEU A 107 -3.00 12.70 4.90
C LEU A 107 -3.09 13.54 6.16
N VAL A 108 -2.87 14.85 6.05
CA VAL A 108 -3.00 15.80 7.16
C VAL A 108 -3.91 16.96 6.76
N PRO A 109 -4.66 17.57 7.71
CA PRO A 109 -5.32 18.84 7.46
C PRO A 109 -4.31 19.89 6.99
N GLU A 110 -4.70 20.72 6.02
CA GLU A 110 -3.84 21.81 5.57
C GLU A 110 -3.50 22.76 6.72
N GLY A 111 -2.23 23.15 6.83
CA GLY A 111 -1.72 23.99 7.92
C GLY A 111 -1.30 23.23 9.18
N ASN A 112 -1.57 21.91 9.27
CA ASN A 112 -1.01 21.08 10.34
C ASN A 112 0.39 20.58 9.96
N GLN A 113 1.42 21.10 10.64
CA GLN A 113 2.82 20.70 10.47
C GLN A 113 3.31 19.77 11.60
N ASP A 114 2.53 19.63 12.69
CA ASP A 114 2.85 18.78 13.82
C ASP A 114 2.32 17.36 13.58
N PHE A 115 3.02 16.60 12.74
CA PHE A 115 2.74 15.18 12.52
C PHE A 115 4.02 14.36 12.57
N GLU A 116 3.92 13.14 13.09
CA GLU A 116 5.06 12.23 13.13
C GLU A 116 5.14 11.45 11.80
N PRO A 117 6.25 11.53 11.03
CA PRO A 117 6.41 10.78 9.78
C PRO A 117 6.37 9.24 9.95
N ALA A 118 6.31 8.72 11.19
CA ALA A 118 6.10 7.30 11.48
C ALA A 118 4.68 6.83 11.17
N THR A 119 3.72 7.75 11.32
CA THR A 119 2.30 7.46 11.25
C THR A 119 1.80 7.32 9.81
N GLY A 120 2.64 7.68 8.81
CA GLY A 120 2.32 7.47 7.41
C GLY A 120 2.10 6.00 7.07
N THR A 121 1.06 5.77 6.28
CA THR A 121 0.68 4.45 5.77
C THR A 121 1.76 3.96 4.81
N PRO A 122 2.37 2.78 5.06
CA PRO A 122 3.32 2.20 4.12
C PRO A 122 2.60 1.78 2.84
N ILE A 123 3.16 2.15 1.69
CA ILE A 123 2.60 1.83 0.37
C ILE A 123 3.39 0.70 -0.27
N LEU A 124 4.69 0.90 -0.51
CA LEU A 124 5.55 -0.09 -1.16
C LEU A 124 7.03 0.15 -0.84
N PRO A 125 7.86 -0.91 -0.85
CA PRO A 125 9.30 -0.79 -0.62
C PRO A 125 10.01 -0.14 -1.82
N LEU A 126 10.90 0.81 -1.53
CA LEU A 126 11.74 1.52 -2.50
C LEU A 126 13.17 1.57 -1.98
N THR A 127 14.13 1.32 -2.87
CA THR A 127 15.55 1.59 -2.62
C THR A 127 15.84 3.09 -2.73
N ASP A 128 15.21 3.76 -3.69
CA ASP A 128 15.46 5.17 -3.96
C ASP A 128 14.19 5.86 -4.50
N LEU A 129 14.05 7.15 -4.18
CA LEU A 129 12.96 8.01 -4.65
C LEU A 129 13.45 9.45 -4.74
N SER A 130 13.27 10.07 -5.89
CA SER A 130 13.52 11.49 -6.09
C SER A 130 12.38 12.13 -6.87
N PHE A 131 12.21 13.42 -6.60
CA PHE A 131 11.27 14.29 -7.27
C PHE A 131 12.03 15.51 -7.78
N GLU A 132 11.83 15.86 -9.04
CA GLU A 132 12.45 17.03 -9.66
C GLU A 132 11.37 17.80 -10.43
N GLU A 133 11.18 19.07 -10.09
CA GLU A 133 10.31 19.94 -10.89
C GLU A 133 11.08 20.44 -12.11
N LEU A 134 10.72 19.94 -13.30
CA LEU A 134 11.40 20.30 -14.55
C LEU A 134 10.96 21.68 -15.03
N ARG A 135 9.66 21.97 -14.89
CA ARG A 135 8.96 23.20 -15.25
C ARG A 135 7.71 23.34 -14.36
N PRO A 136 7.11 24.54 -14.24
CA PRO A 136 5.90 24.74 -13.45
C PRO A 136 4.83 23.71 -13.80
N GLY A 137 4.46 22.89 -12.80
CA GLY A 137 3.43 21.85 -12.95
C GLY A 137 3.86 20.60 -13.73
N VAL A 138 5.14 20.41 -13.99
CA VAL A 138 5.71 19.21 -14.62
C VAL A 138 6.82 18.64 -13.74
N ILE A 139 6.51 17.52 -13.10
CA ILE A 139 7.38 16.88 -12.11
C ILE A 139 7.89 15.57 -12.68
N LEU A 140 9.22 15.43 -12.72
CA LEU A 140 9.90 14.17 -12.96
C LEU A 140 9.94 13.39 -11.65
N VAL A 141 9.43 12.18 -11.69
CA VAL A 141 9.51 11.23 -10.59
C VAL A 141 10.46 10.12 -11.01
N GLN A 142 11.46 9.85 -10.16
CA GLN A 142 12.37 8.73 -10.36
C GLN A 142 12.33 7.85 -9.12
N LEU A 143 12.19 6.55 -9.31
CA LEU A 143 12.12 5.61 -8.22
C LEU A 143 12.80 4.31 -8.58
N THR A 144 13.32 3.62 -7.58
CA THR A 144 13.90 2.29 -7.72
C THR A 144 13.18 1.36 -6.75
N PRO A 145 12.33 0.43 -7.23
CA PRO A 145 11.73 -0.59 -6.38
C PRO A 145 12.81 -1.53 -5.84
N GLU A 146 12.58 -2.11 -4.66
CA GLU A 146 13.52 -3.05 -4.02
C GLU A 146 13.88 -4.25 -4.91
N ASP A 147 12.90 -4.79 -5.64
CA ASP A 147 13.05 -5.96 -6.52
C ASP A 147 12.98 -5.59 -8.02
N GLY A 148 13.29 -4.34 -8.38
CA GLY A 148 13.00 -3.79 -9.71
C GLY A 148 14.13 -3.01 -10.36
N LEU A 149 13.91 -2.64 -11.62
CA LEU A 149 14.74 -1.66 -12.32
C LEU A 149 14.29 -0.24 -11.94
N ARG A 150 15.22 0.71 -12.03
CA ARG A 150 14.90 2.14 -11.87
C ARG A 150 13.86 2.56 -12.90
N GLU A 151 12.78 3.17 -12.43
CA GLU A 151 11.73 3.77 -13.25
C GLU A 151 11.86 5.29 -13.23
N SER A 152 11.46 5.93 -14.32
CA SER A 152 11.36 7.38 -14.43
C SER A 152 10.15 7.73 -15.26
N PHE A 153 9.31 8.61 -14.75
CA PHE A 153 8.08 9.03 -15.42
C PHE A 153 7.76 10.48 -15.07
N ILE A 154 7.00 11.13 -15.94
CA ILE A 154 6.60 12.52 -15.78
C ILE A 154 5.16 12.56 -15.29
N VAL A 155 4.94 13.44 -14.34
CA VAL A 155 3.63 13.75 -13.82
C VAL A 155 3.32 15.22 -14.05
N THR A 156 2.13 15.51 -14.59
CA THR A 156 1.70 16.86 -14.94
C THR A 156 0.50 17.28 -14.09
N THR A 157 0.48 18.54 -13.64
CA THR A 157 -0.55 19.11 -12.77
C THR A 157 -1.58 19.97 -13.51
N SER A 158 -1.44 20.14 -14.84
CA SER A 158 -2.37 20.94 -15.64
C SER A 158 -3.71 20.21 -15.83
N PRO A 159 -4.86 20.89 -15.66
CA PRO A 159 -6.13 20.37 -16.14
C PRO A 159 -6.06 20.24 -17.67
N GLN A 160 -6.51 19.11 -18.21
CA GLN A 160 -6.85 18.98 -19.62
C GLN A 160 -8.21 19.61 -19.89
#